data_AF-A0A543IE01-F1
#
_entry.id   AF-A0A543IE01-F1
#
_cell.length_a   1.000
_cell.length_b   1.000
_cell.length_c   1.000
_cell.angle_alpha   90.00
_cell.angle_beta   90.00
_cell.angle_gamma   90.00
#
_symmetry.space_group_name_H-M   'P 1'
#
loop_
_entity.id
_entity.type
_entity.pdbx_description
1 polymer ?
#
loop_
_entity_poly.entity_id
_entity_poly.type
_entity_poly.pdbx_seq_one_letter_code
_entity_poly.pdbx_strand_id
1 'polypeptide(L)'
;MTVASGGMENDGAPGSLEKVLQDIAIEREAQDRMWGAQEWPDGSGPEFTEHAEEAKRECAAAWSRGELTWRHILAEEFFEAAAESDPRALRTELVQTAAVAVKWIQSLDRRHGTTTHQAGKRDERSEKLVRDRIPEIIRASGRQPQTRVADLDEYGTLLRAKLYEEAGEYIASGDPAELSDLLEVVHALAALHGVTPAELEEQRAAKAAERGGFAGRLVLRLPE
;
A
#
# COMPACT_ATOMS: atom_id res chain seq x y z
N MET A 1 -12.50 -34.35 -17.36
CA MET A 1 -11.40 -33.63 -18.00
C MET A 1 -11.27 -32.29 -17.31
N THR A 2 -10.09 -32.07 -16.74
CA THR A 2 -9.78 -31.09 -15.69
C THR A 2 -9.88 -29.65 -16.19
N VAL A 3 -10.54 -28.81 -15.39
CA VAL A 3 -10.61 -27.36 -15.56
C VAL A 3 -9.27 -26.78 -15.07
N ALA A 4 -8.56 -26.06 -15.93
CA ALA A 4 -7.36 -25.35 -15.57
C ALA A 4 -7.72 -24.16 -14.67
N SER A 5 -7.40 -24.26 -13.38
CA SER A 5 -7.35 -23.15 -12.44
C SER A 5 -6.18 -22.24 -12.82
N GLY A 6 -6.49 -21.00 -13.19
CA GLY A 6 -5.51 -19.93 -13.39
C GLY A 6 -4.68 -19.74 -12.13
N GLY A 7 -3.39 -20.01 -12.25
CA GLY A 7 -2.42 -19.99 -11.16
C GLY A 7 -2.21 -18.59 -10.60
N MET A 8 -2.00 -18.56 -9.28
CA MET A 8 -1.45 -17.48 -8.48
C MET A 8 -0.31 -16.77 -9.21
N GLU A 9 -0.49 -15.49 -9.54
CA GLU A 9 0.60 -14.62 -9.97
C GLU A 9 1.36 -14.10 -8.74
N ASN A 10 2.26 -14.95 -8.23
CA ASN A 10 3.62 -14.57 -7.83
C ASN A 10 3.76 -13.42 -6.81
N ASP A 11 3.27 -13.64 -5.60
CA ASP A 11 3.56 -12.81 -4.43
C ASP A 11 5.08 -12.81 -4.15
N GLY A 12 5.68 -11.61 -4.18
CA GLY A 12 7.13 -11.38 -4.09
C GLY A 12 7.90 -11.28 -5.42
N ALA A 13 7.25 -11.47 -6.57
CA ALA A 13 7.92 -11.30 -7.87
C ALA A 13 8.07 -9.82 -8.28
N PRO A 14 9.10 -9.47 -9.06
CA PRO A 14 9.25 -8.13 -9.64
C PRO A 14 7.95 -7.67 -10.31
N GLY A 15 7.40 -6.55 -9.83
CA GLY A 15 6.17 -5.95 -10.34
C GLY A 15 4.87 -6.48 -9.75
N SER A 16 4.91 -7.16 -8.59
CA SER A 16 3.71 -7.43 -7.79
C SER A 16 3.03 -6.11 -7.37
N LEU A 17 1.71 -6.12 -7.23
CA LEU A 17 0.94 -4.93 -6.81
C LEU A 17 1.37 -4.46 -5.42
N GLU A 18 1.50 -5.41 -4.51
CA GLU A 18 1.92 -5.17 -3.14
C GLU A 18 3.25 -4.43 -3.07
N LYS A 19 4.27 -4.88 -3.81
CA LYS A 19 5.59 -4.28 -3.77
C LYS A 19 5.56 -2.81 -4.20
N VAL A 20 4.81 -2.52 -5.27
CA VAL A 20 4.64 -1.15 -5.77
C VAL A 20 3.88 -0.28 -4.77
N LEU A 21 2.84 -0.80 -4.12
CA LEU A 21 2.10 -0.05 -3.09
C LEU A 21 2.96 0.22 -1.84
N GLN A 22 3.83 -0.73 -1.46
CA GLN A 22 4.78 -0.53 -0.37
C GLN A 22 5.79 0.58 -0.70
N ASP A 23 6.34 0.60 -1.92
CA ASP A 23 7.28 1.62 -2.35
C ASP A 23 6.62 3.02 -2.36
N ILE A 24 5.36 3.11 -2.80
CA ILE A 24 4.57 4.36 -2.75
C ILE A 24 4.30 4.80 -1.30
N ALA A 25 3.97 3.86 -0.41
CA ALA A 25 3.73 4.18 1.00
C ALA A 25 4.99 4.75 1.66
N ILE A 26 6.15 4.14 1.41
CA ILE A 26 7.46 4.62 1.90
C ILE A 26 7.75 6.03 1.39
N GLU A 27 7.52 6.29 0.11
CA GLU A 27 7.69 7.62 -0.48
C GLU A 27 6.77 8.64 0.20
N ARG A 28 5.48 8.31 0.42
CA ARG A 28 4.53 9.20 1.10
C ARG A 28 4.94 9.53 2.53
N GLU A 29 5.44 8.55 3.29
CA GLU A 29 5.99 8.82 4.62
C GLU A 29 7.22 9.74 4.56
N ALA A 30 8.08 9.59 3.55
CA ALA A 30 9.24 10.46 3.37
C ALA A 30 8.81 11.90 3.09
N GLN A 31 7.82 12.08 2.23
CA GLN A 31 7.24 13.40 1.94
C GLN A 31 6.59 14.02 3.19
N ASP A 32 5.86 13.23 3.99
CA ASP A 32 5.25 13.70 5.25
C ASP A 32 6.30 14.12 6.28
N ARG A 33 7.43 13.40 6.38
CA ARG A 33 8.57 13.82 7.20
C ARG A 33 9.22 15.10 6.70
N MET A 34 9.30 15.30 5.38
CA MET A 34 9.94 16.46 4.78
C MET A 34 9.08 17.73 4.82
N TRP A 35 7.77 17.59 4.65
CA TRP A 35 6.88 18.71 4.38
C TRP A 35 5.65 18.77 5.30
N GLY A 36 5.42 17.76 6.15
CA GLY A 36 4.25 17.70 7.03
C GLY A 36 2.92 17.62 6.28
N ALA A 37 1.81 17.83 6.99
CA ALA A 37 0.49 17.94 6.37
C ALA A 37 0.39 19.25 5.56
N GLN A 38 0.10 19.11 4.27
CA GLN A 38 -0.07 20.21 3.33
C GLN A 38 -1.50 20.21 2.79
N GLU A 39 -2.14 21.37 2.77
CA GLU A 39 -3.44 21.59 2.13
C GLU A 39 -3.29 22.67 1.07
N TRP A 40 -3.45 22.29 -0.20
CA TRP A 40 -3.39 23.19 -1.35
C TRP A 40 -4.73 23.16 -2.10
N PRO A 41 -5.12 24.25 -2.77
CA PRO A 41 -6.26 24.21 -3.69
C PRO A 41 -6.06 23.17 -4.79
N ASP A 42 -7.14 22.51 -5.22
CA ASP A 42 -7.08 21.40 -6.18
C ASP A 42 -6.41 21.78 -7.50
N GLY A 43 -6.64 23.02 -7.97
CA GLY A 43 -6.09 23.50 -9.23
C GLY A 43 -6.62 22.72 -10.44
N SER A 44 -7.81 22.13 -10.32
CA SER A 44 -8.55 21.44 -11.37
C SER A 44 -9.81 22.23 -11.75
N GLY A 45 -10.28 22.03 -12.99
CA GLY A 45 -11.44 22.73 -13.50
C GLY A 45 -11.54 22.72 -15.03
N PRO A 46 -12.60 23.33 -15.58
CA PRO A 46 -12.91 23.28 -17.01
C PRO A 46 -11.84 23.91 -17.91
N GLU A 47 -10.92 24.72 -17.35
CA GLU A 47 -9.77 25.26 -18.06
C GLU A 47 -8.83 24.18 -18.62
N PHE A 48 -8.87 22.95 -18.09
CA PHE A 48 -8.07 21.82 -18.58
C PHE A 48 -8.81 20.95 -19.62
N THR A 49 -10.07 21.24 -19.95
CA THR A 49 -10.85 20.41 -20.90
C THR A 49 -10.17 20.27 -22.27
N GLU A 50 -9.54 21.32 -22.78
CA GLU A 50 -8.83 21.25 -24.07
C GLU A 50 -7.63 20.29 -23.99
N HIS A 51 -6.89 20.30 -22.87
CA HIS A 51 -5.77 19.40 -22.63
C HIS A 51 -6.23 17.94 -22.48
N ALA A 52 -7.35 17.71 -21.80
CA ALA A 52 -7.97 16.38 -21.68
C ALA A 52 -8.34 15.81 -23.05
N GLU A 53 -9.03 16.62 -23.86
CA GLU A 53 -9.42 16.24 -25.21
C GLU A 53 -8.21 16.01 -26.14
N GLU A 54 -7.15 16.79 -25.99
CA GLU A 54 -5.89 16.58 -26.71
C GLU A 54 -5.22 15.27 -26.31
N ALA A 55 -5.05 15.02 -25.01
CA ALA A 55 -4.43 13.80 -24.50
C ALA A 55 -5.20 12.54 -24.95
N LYS A 56 -6.54 12.60 -24.92
CA LYS A 56 -7.43 11.55 -25.46
C LYS A 56 -7.22 11.29 -26.94
N ARG A 57 -7.13 12.36 -27.75
CA ARG A 57 -6.83 12.24 -29.20
C ARG A 57 -5.45 11.64 -29.43
N GLU A 58 -4.43 12.07 -28.70
CA GLU A 58 -3.08 11.53 -28.80
C GLU A 58 -3.04 10.03 -28.45
N CYS A 59 -3.70 9.64 -27.35
CA CYS A 59 -3.78 8.26 -26.91
C CYS A 59 -4.47 7.38 -27.95
N ALA A 60 -5.64 7.79 -28.44
CA ALA A 60 -6.38 7.07 -29.47
C ALA A 60 -5.59 6.96 -30.79
N ALA A 61 -4.91 8.03 -31.19
CA ALA A 61 -4.07 8.03 -32.39
C ALA A 61 -2.88 7.08 -32.23
N ALA A 62 -2.19 7.09 -31.09
CA ALA A 62 -1.09 6.16 -30.80
C ALA A 62 -1.56 4.70 -30.77
N TRP A 63 -2.72 4.41 -30.19
CA TRP A 63 -3.34 3.09 -30.24
C TRP A 63 -3.59 2.63 -31.69
N SER A 64 -4.18 3.48 -32.53
CA SER A 64 -4.48 3.13 -33.92
C SER A 64 -3.25 2.81 -34.76
N ARG A 65 -2.10 3.42 -34.43
CA ARG A 65 -0.81 3.18 -35.12
C ARG A 65 -0.01 2.03 -34.52
N GLY A 66 -0.46 1.43 -33.42
CA GLY A 66 0.31 0.42 -32.68
C GLY A 66 1.51 0.99 -31.92
N GLU A 67 1.51 2.29 -31.65
CA GLU A 67 2.56 3.06 -30.97
C GLU A 67 2.16 3.48 -29.55
N LEU A 68 1.13 2.85 -28.97
CA LEU A 68 0.64 3.21 -27.64
C LEU A 68 1.74 3.02 -26.59
N THR A 69 1.84 3.98 -25.68
CA THR A 69 2.82 3.98 -24.59
C THR A 69 2.12 4.27 -23.28
N TRP A 70 2.75 3.90 -22.16
CA TRP A 70 2.24 4.24 -20.84
C TRP A 70 2.13 5.75 -20.59
N ARG A 71 2.99 6.58 -21.21
CA ARG A 71 2.89 8.04 -21.14
C ARG A 71 1.57 8.53 -21.72
N HIS A 72 1.12 7.95 -22.84
CA HIS A 72 -0.15 8.34 -23.46
C HIS A 72 -1.33 8.05 -22.52
N ILE A 73 -1.35 6.85 -21.91
CA ILE A 73 -2.41 6.44 -20.99
C ILE A 73 -2.41 7.30 -19.73
N LEU A 74 -1.24 7.50 -19.10
CA LEU A 74 -1.16 8.29 -17.87
C LEU A 74 -1.51 9.77 -18.09
N ALA A 75 -1.12 10.34 -19.23
CA ALA A 75 -1.44 11.73 -19.56
C ALA A 75 -2.94 11.92 -19.79
N GLU A 76 -3.62 10.98 -20.45
CA GLU A 76 -5.08 11.01 -20.64
C GLU A 76 -5.80 11.06 -19.29
N GLU A 77 -5.53 10.11 -18.41
CA GLU A 77 -6.13 10.03 -17.07
C GLU A 77 -5.86 11.28 -16.22
N PHE A 78 -4.61 11.77 -16.25
CA PHE A 78 -4.23 12.97 -15.49
C PHE A 78 -5.00 14.21 -15.97
N PHE A 79 -5.10 14.42 -17.28
CA PHE A 79 -5.81 15.59 -17.79
C PHE A 79 -7.33 15.46 -17.67
N GLU A 80 -7.88 14.24 -17.70
CA GLU A 80 -9.28 13.99 -17.34
C GLU A 80 -9.54 14.39 -15.88
N ALA A 81 -8.69 13.97 -14.94
CA ALA A 81 -8.77 14.42 -13.56
C ALA A 81 -8.61 15.94 -13.43
N ALA A 82 -7.65 16.55 -14.13
CA ALA A 82 -7.44 18.00 -14.09
C ALA A 82 -8.63 18.80 -14.63
N ALA A 83 -9.44 18.23 -15.54
CA ALA A 83 -10.63 18.88 -16.08
C ALA A 83 -11.85 18.82 -15.14
N GLU A 84 -11.78 18.06 -14.04
CA GLU A 84 -12.89 17.84 -13.13
C GLU A 84 -12.98 18.92 -12.04
N SER A 85 -14.20 19.40 -11.79
CA SER A 85 -14.50 20.47 -10.82
C SER A 85 -15.24 19.96 -9.57
N ASP A 86 -15.94 18.83 -9.67
CA ASP A 86 -16.60 18.21 -8.53
C ASP A 86 -15.58 17.42 -7.68
N PRO A 87 -15.45 17.70 -6.37
CA PRO A 87 -14.45 17.05 -5.54
C PRO A 87 -14.55 15.51 -5.46
N ARG A 88 -15.76 14.95 -5.59
CA ARG A 88 -15.94 13.48 -5.51
C ARG A 88 -15.56 12.83 -6.83
N ALA A 89 -15.94 13.43 -7.95
CA ALA A 89 -15.51 13.01 -9.27
C ALA A 89 -13.99 13.17 -9.41
N LEU A 90 -13.43 14.30 -9.00
CA LEU A 90 -11.98 14.56 -9.02
C LEU A 90 -11.22 13.48 -8.24
N ARG A 91 -11.69 13.14 -7.02
CA ARG A 91 -11.10 12.05 -6.24
C ARG A 91 -11.13 10.72 -7.01
N THR A 92 -12.22 10.46 -7.73
CA THR A 92 -12.37 9.23 -8.52
C THR A 92 -11.34 9.19 -9.64
N GLU A 93 -11.21 10.27 -10.41
CA GLU A 93 -10.24 10.36 -11.50
C GLU A 93 -8.77 10.35 -11.02
N LEU A 94 -8.48 10.99 -9.88
CA LEU A 94 -7.15 10.91 -9.25
C LEU A 94 -6.78 9.47 -8.84
N VAL A 95 -7.77 8.68 -8.39
CA VAL A 95 -7.55 7.25 -8.11
C VAL A 95 -7.29 6.47 -9.40
N GLN A 96 -8.00 6.76 -10.49
CA GLN A 96 -7.74 6.13 -11.79
C GLN A 96 -6.34 6.47 -12.32
N THR A 97 -5.95 7.75 -12.23
CA THR A 97 -4.60 8.23 -12.55
C THR A 97 -3.53 7.49 -11.74
N ALA A 98 -3.71 7.37 -10.42
CA ALA A 98 -2.80 6.64 -9.55
C ALA A 98 -2.73 5.14 -9.92
N ALA A 99 -3.87 4.52 -10.26
CA ALA A 99 -3.91 3.13 -10.69
C ALA A 99 -3.13 2.89 -12.00
N VAL A 100 -3.19 3.83 -12.96
CA VAL A 100 -2.39 3.76 -14.19
C VAL A 100 -0.89 3.92 -13.90
N ALA A 101 -0.52 4.84 -13.00
CA ALA A 101 0.87 4.99 -12.56
C ALA A 101 1.41 3.70 -11.91
N VAL A 102 0.63 3.11 -10.99
CA VAL A 102 0.95 1.81 -10.36
C VAL A 102 1.12 0.72 -11.42
N LYS A 103 0.17 0.60 -12.36
CA LYS A 103 0.22 -0.40 -13.43
C LYS A 103 1.45 -0.22 -14.32
N TRP A 104 1.85 1.03 -14.58
CA TRP A 104 3.08 1.33 -15.33
C TRP A 104 4.32 0.87 -14.54
N ILE A 105 4.42 1.17 -13.24
CA ILE A 105 5.53 0.71 -12.38
C ILE A 105 5.60 -0.82 -12.38
N GLN A 106 4.49 -1.52 -12.15
CA GLN A 106 4.44 -2.98 -12.21
C GLN A 106 4.89 -3.53 -13.58
N SER A 107 4.55 -2.81 -14.66
CA SER A 107 4.95 -3.19 -16.01
C SER A 107 6.45 -2.95 -16.26
N LEU A 108 7.02 -1.88 -15.69
CA LEU A 108 8.47 -1.62 -15.72
C LEU A 108 9.23 -2.70 -14.96
N ASP A 109 8.79 -3.00 -13.74
CA ASP A 109 9.42 -4.00 -12.88
C ASP A 109 9.38 -5.40 -13.48
N ARG A 110 8.28 -5.78 -14.14
CA ARG A 110 8.20 -7.06 -14.87
C ARG A 110 9.15 -7.13 -16.07
N ARG A 111 9.32 -6.02 -16.80
CA ARG A 111 10.18 -5.99 -18.01
C ARG A 111 11.67 -5.95 -17.69
N HIS A 112 12.04 -5.21 -16.66
CA HIS A 112 13.43 -4.83 -16.42
C HIS A 112 13.98 -5.43 -15.10
N GLY A 113 13.18 -6.25 -14.42
CA GLY A 113 13.33 -6.43 -12.99
C GLY A 113 12.93 -5.15 -12.26
N THR A 114 12.72 -5.22 -10.94
CA THR A 114 12.50 -4.02 -10.14
C THR A 114 13.69 -3.08 -10.35
N THR A 115 13.47 -2.03 -11.13
CA THR A 115 14.52 -1.07 -11.41
C THR A 115 14.68 -0.34 -10.10
N THR A 116 15.83 -0.54 -9.49
CA THR A 116 16.23 0.09 -8.25
C THR A 116 16.21 1.60 -8.49
N HIS A 117 15.07 2.27 -8.26
CA HIS A 117 15.02 3.67 -7.86
C HIS A 117 15.63 3.73 -6.46
N GLN A 118 16.91 3.35 -6.36
CA GLN A 118 17.47 2.72 -5.17
C GLN A 118 16.39 1.94 -4.38
N ALA A 119 16.08 0.70 -4.79
CA ALA A 119 15.98 -0.32 -3.75
C ALA A 119 17.37 -0.35 -3.08
N GLY A 120 17.61 0.60 -2.17
CA GLY A 120 18.71 0.52 -1.26
C GLY A 120 18.52 -0.85 -0.63
N LYS A 121 19.34 -1.82 -1.02
CA LYS A 121 19.90 -2.82 -0.12
C LYS A 121 19.00 -3.10 1.10
N ARG A 122 17.77 -3.60 0.92
CA ARG A 122 16.77 -3.75 2.01
C ARG A 122 16.96 -2.68 3.10
N ASP A 123 16.93 -1.38 2.76
CA ASP A 123 17.76 -0.33 3.39
C ASP A 123 18.18 -0.73 4.80
N GLU A 124 19.39 -1.26 4.94
CA GLU A 124 19.95 -1.58 6.26
C GLU A 124 20.01 -0.34 7.18
N ARG A 125 19.64 0.84 6.67
CA ARG A 125 19.51 2.12 7.34
C ARG A 125 18.07 2.60 7.56
N SER A 126 17.04 1.93 7.03
CA SER A 126 15.65 2.29 7.36
C SER A 126 15.36 1.72 8.74
N GLU A 127 15.13 2.59 9.71
CA GLU A 127 14.82 2.17 11.07
C GLU A 127 13.46 1.47 11.09
N LYS A 128 13.43 0.25 11.60
CA LYS A 128 12.22 -0.55 11.75
C LYS A 128 12.02 -0.91 13.20
N LEU A 129 10.75 -1.01 13.60
CA LEU A 129 10.42 -1.64 14.88
C LEU A 129 10.71 -3.14 14.78
N VAL A 130 11.46 -3.65 15.74
CA VAL A 130 11.81 -5.08 15.82
C VAL A 130 11.46 -5.60 17.20
N ARG A 131 11.23 -6.92 17.32
CA ARG A 131 11.07 -7.56 18.62
C ARG A 131 12.37 -7.43 19.44
N ASP A 132 12.23 -7.36 20.76
CA ASP A 132 13.34 -7.04 21.69
C ASP A 132 14.58 -7.94 21.54
N ARG A 133 14.37 -9.20 21.14
CA ARG A 133 15.46 -10.19 20.99
C ARG A 133 16.09 -10.23 19.60
N ILE A 134 15.55 -9.52 18.61
CA ILE A 134 16.12 -9.48 17.26
C ILE A 134 17.56 -8.95 17.26
N PRO A 135 17.91 -7.88 17.99
CA PRO A 135 19.30 -7.43 18.07
C PRO A 135 20.26 -8.50 18.62
N GLU A 136 19.82 -9.31 19.60
CA GLU A 136 20.62 -10.41 20.15
C GLU A 136 20.84 -11.52 19.13
N ILE A 137 19.79 -11.90 18.40
CA ILE A 137 19.84 -12.92 17.35
C ILE A 137 20.79 -12.48 16.23
N ILE A 138 20.74 -11.21 15.82
CA ILE A 138 21.66 -10.66 14.80
C ILE A 138 23.11 -10.67 15.29
N ARG A 139 23.36 -10.32 16.56
CA ARG A 139 24.71 -10.40 17.16
C ARG A 139 25.23 -11.83 17.21
N ALA A 140 24.37 -12.79 17.57
CA ALA A 140 24.72 -14.21 17.56
C ALA A 140 25.07 -14.73 16.16
N SER A 141 24.54 -14.11 15.10
CA SER A 141 24.89 -14.40 13.71
C SER A 141 26.19 -13.71 13.24
N GLY A 142 26.96 -13.09 14.13
CA GLY A 142 28.21 -12.38 13.81
C GLY A 142 28.03 -10.99 13.18
N ARG A 143 26.80 -10.45 13.14
CA ARG A 143 26.50 -9.11 12.62
C ARG A 143 26.35 -8.09 13.75
N GLN A 144 26.51 -6.80 13.47
CA GLN A 144 26.40 -5.73 14.47
C GLN A 144 25.21 -4.80 14.15
N PRO A 145 24.04 -5.00 14.79
CA PRO A 145 22.90 -4.12 14.61
C PRO A 145 23.07 -2.81 15.39
N GLN A 146 22.61 -1.71 14.83
CA GLN A 146 22.39 -0.45 15.54
C GLN A 146 20.94 -0.43 16.05
N THR A 147 20.75 0.05 17.28
CA THR A 147 19.43 0.12 17.93
C THR A 147 19.30 1.41 18.71
N ARG A 148 18.10 1.97 18.72
CA ARG A 148 17.69 3.04 19.63
C ARG A 148 16.29 2.72 20.16
N VAL A 149 15.89 3.42 21.21
CA VAL A 149 14.55 3.32 21.78
C VAL A 149 13.73 4.48 21.22
N ALA A 150 12.54 4.18 20.69
CA ALA A 150 11.58 5.19 20.25
C ALA A 150 10.91 5.86 21.45
N ASP A 151 10.56 7.15 21.32
CA ASP A 151 9.64 7.77 22.27
C ASP A 151 8.19 7.25 22.07
N LEU A 152 7.25 7.69 22.91
CA LEU A 152 5.87 7.16 22.87
C LEU A 152 5.11 7.50 21.59
N ASP A 153 5.27 8.72 21.08
CA ASP A 153 4.55 9.19 19.89
C ASP A 153 5.11 8.50 18.63
N GLU A 154 6.43 8.39 18.57
CA GLU A 154 7.14 7.65 17.53
C GLU A 154 6.82 6.15 17.59
N TYR A 155 6.80 5.55 18.79
CA TYR A 155 6.48 4.14 18.98
C TYR A 155 5.09 3.81 18.44
N GLY A 156 4.09 4.66 18.70
CA GLY A 156 2.76 4.49 18.14
C GLY A 156 2.73 4.56 16.62
N THR A 157 3.55 5.42 16.01
CA THR A 157 3.69 5.52 14.55
C THR A 157 4.35 4.27 13.97
N LEU A 158 5.44 3.82 14.60
CA LEU A 158 6.17 2.62 14.21
C LEU A 158 5.31 1.35 14.32
N LEU A 159 4.46 1.23 15.35
CA LEU A 159 3.53 0.11 15.50
C LEU A 159 2.46 0.08 14.38
N ARG A 160 1.95 1.25 13.96
CA ARG A 160 1.01 1.32 12.83
C ARG A 160 1.68 0.92 11.52
N ALA A 161 2.90 1.39 11.27
CA ALA A 161 3.69 0.96 10.12
C ALA A 161 3.94 -0.56 10.17
N LYS A 162 4.26 -1.09 11.36
CA LYS A 162 4.45 -2.53 11.58
C LYS A 162 3.19 -3.33 11.26
N LEU A 163 2.01 -2.83 11.64
CA LEU A 163 0.72 -3.49 11.33
C LEU A 163 0.51 -3.64 9.82
N TYR A 164 0.85 -2.61 9.03
CA TYR A 164 0.78 -2.70 7.58
C TYR A 164 1.84 -3.65 6.99
N GLU A 165 3.06 -3.66 7.53
CA GLU A 165 4.12 -4.60 7.15
C GLU A 165 3.64 -6.06 7.34
N GLU A 166 3.24 -6.44 8.56
CA GLU A 166 2.83 -7.82 8.86
C GLU A 166 1.53 -8.23 8.14
N ALA A 167 0.60 -7.28 7.95
CA ALA A 167 -0.61 -7.54 7.17
C ALA A 167 -0.28 -7.80 5.69
N GLY A 168 0.65 -7.03 5.14
CA GLY A 168 1.21 -7.25 3.80
C GLY A 168 1.83 -8.64 3.69
N GLU A 169 2.71 -9.00 4.62
CA GLU A 169 3.39 -10.30 4.64
C GLU A 169 2.39 -11.47 4.68
N TYR A 170 1.30 -11.37 5.48
CA TYR A 170 0.22 -12.37 5.47
C TYR A 170 -0.55 -12.41 4.14
N ILE A 171 -0.89 -11.25 3.57
CA ILE A 171 -1.62 -11.16 2.29
C ILE A 171 -0.80 -11.79 1.16
N ALA A 172 0.51 -11.55 1.16
CA ALA A 172 1.44 -12.03 0.16
C ALA A 172 1.72 -13.52 0.27
N SER A 173 2.05 -14.00 1.47
CA SER A 173 2.46 -15.40 1.65
C SER A 173 1.26 -16.34 1.79
N GLY A 174 0.15 -15.84 2.33
CA GLY A 174 -0.94 -16.65 2.86
C GLY A 174 -0.53 -17.55 4.03
N ASP A 175 0.69 -17.40 4.57
CA ASP A 175 1.23 -18.26 5.62
C ASP A 175 0.56 -17.92 6.97
N PRO A 176 -0.11 -18.89 7.62
CA PRO A 176 -0.65 -18.68 8.96
C PRO A 176 0.39 -18.27 10.02
N ALA A 177 1.68 -18.50 9.80
CA ALA A 177 2.74 -18.03 10.69
C ALA A 177 2.72 -16.50 10.86
N GLU A 178 2.45 -15.76 9.79
CA GLU A 178 2.41 -14.28 9.80
C GLU A 178 1.23 -13.72 10.62
N LEU A 179 0.18 -14.52 10.85
CA LEU A 179 -0.89 -14.15 11.77
C LEU A 179 -0.40 -14.00 13.22
N SER A 180 0.69 -14.68 13.58
CA SER A 180 1.29 -14.56 14.91
C SER A 180 2.05 -13.23 15.09
N ASP A 181 2.72 -12.75 14.04
CA ASP A 181 3.34 -11.43 14.00
C ASP A 181 2.28 -10.32 14.02
N LEU A 182 1.20 -10.47 13.26
CA LEU A 182 0.03 -9.59 13.34
C LEU A 182 -0.57 -9.53 14.75
N LEU A 183 -0.72 -10.68 15.41
CA LEU A 183 -1.28 -10.73 16.76
C LEU A 183 -0.39 -10.00 17.78
N GLU A 184 0.94 -10.14 17.65
CA GLU A 184 1.90 -9.41 18.48
C GLU A 184 1.74 -7.90 18.33
N VAL A 185 1.62 -7.41 17.08
CA VAL A 185 1.42 -5.98 16.80
C VAL A 185 0.08 -5.48 17.35
N VAL A 186 -0.99 -6.26 17.22
CA VAL A 186 -2.31 -5.93 17.77
C VAL A 186 -2.27 -5.81 19.29
N HIS A 187 -1.56 -6.71 19.98
CA HIS A 187 -1.39 -6.63 21.44
C HIS A 187 -0.57 -5.40 21.86
N ALA A 188 0.50 -5.06 21.13
CA ALA A 188 1.30 -3.88 21.42
C ALA A 188 0.50 -2.57 21.20
N LEU A 189 -0.31 -2.50 20.13
CA LEU A 189 -1.24 -1.39 19.90
C LEU A 189 -2.32 -1.29 20.99
N ALA A 190 -2.88 -2.42 21.43
CA ALA A 190 -3.84 -2.43 22.54
C ALA A 190 -3.21 -1.90 23.83
N ALA A 191 -1.99 -2.34 24.15
CA ALA A 191 -1.25 -1.87 25.32
C ALA A 191 -0.95 -0.36 25.25
N LEU A 192 -0.64 0.18 24.06
CA LEU A 192 -0.48 1.63 23.85
C LEU A 192 -1.76 2.41 24.17
N HIS A 193 -2.93 1.79 23.97
CA HIS A 193 -4.24 2.34 24.34
C HIS A 193 -4.68 2.00 25.78
N GLY A 194 -3.81 1.38 26.58
CA GLY A 194 -4.14 0.96 27.94
C GLY A 194 -5.11 -0.22 28.02
N VAL A 195 -5.21 -1.01 26.95
CA VAL A 195 -6.09 -2.19 26.86
C VAL A 195 -5.24 -3.46 26.96
N THR A 196 -5.59 -4.35 27.87
CA THR A 196 -4.93 -5.65 28.01
C THR A 196 -5.41 -6.64 26.94
N PRO A 197 -4.64 -7.70 26.62
CA PRO A 197 -5.09 -8.75 25.71
C PRO A 197 -6.42 -9.41 26.13
N ALA A 198 -6.65 -9.55 27.44
CA ALA A 198 -7.88 -10.12 27.97
C ALA A 198 -9.09 -9.20 27.73
N GLU A 199 -8.95 -7.90 27.97
CA GLU A 199 -10.00 -6.91 27.70
C GLU A 199 -10.27 -6.78 26.19
N LEU A 200 -9.23 -6.85 25.35
CA LEU A 200 -9.40 -6.84 23.89
C LEU A 200 -10.19 -8.07 23.42
N GLU A 201 -9.87 -9.25 23.96
CA GLU A 201 -10.57 -10.49 23.66
C GLU A 201 -12.03 -10.45 24.15
N GLU A 202 -12.29 -9.90 25.34
CA GLU A 202 -13.64 -9.70 25.86
C GLU A 202 -14.45 -8.78 24.94
N GLN A 203 -13.87 -7.66 24.48
CA GLN A 203 -14.51 -6.75 23.53
C GLN A 203 -14.80 -7.43 22.18
N ARG A 204 -13.86 -8.26 21.68
CA ARG A 204 -14.04 -9.04 20.45
C ARG A 204 -15.18 -10.05 20.62
N ALA A 205 -15.20 -10.78 21.73
CA ALA A 205 -16.21 -11.77 22.04
C ALA A 205 -17.60 -11.15 22.20
N ALA A 206 -17.71 -10.01 22.88
CA ALA A 206 -18.96 -9.25 23.02
C ALA A 206 -19.52 -8.82 21.66
N LYS A 207 -18.67 -8.26 20.77
CA LYS A 207 -19.07 -7.90 19.39
C LYS A 207 -19.50 -9.13 18.59
N ALA A 208 -18.82 -10.26 18.75
CA ALA A 208 -19.18 -11.51 18.08
C ALA A 208 -20.52 -12.08 18.57
N ALA A 209 -20.84 -11.92 19.85
CA ALA A 209 -22.14 -12.31 20.41
C ALA A 209 -23.28 -11.37 19.95
N GLU A 210 -23.01 -10.06 19.86
CA GLU A 210 -23.99 -9.05 19.43
C GLU A 210 -24.25 -9.10 17.92
N ARG A 211 -23.20 -9.24 17.10
CA ARG A 211 -23.24 -9.02 15.64
C ARG A 211 -22.87 -10.24 14.81
N GLY A 212 -22.49 -11.35 15.45
CA GLY A 212 -21.91 -12.51 14.79
C GLY A 212 -20.43 -12.35 14.46
N GLY A 213 -19.81 -13.43 14.00
CA GLY A 213 -18.45 -13.44 13.46
C GLY A 213 -18.43 -13.75 11.96
N PHE A 214 -17.24 -13.94 11.40
CA PHE A 214 -17.06 -14.19 9.96
C PHE A 214 -17.34 -15.65 9.53
N ALA A 215 -17.81 -16.52 10.43
CA ALA A 215 -18.10 -17.93 10.13
C ALA A 215 -19.18 -18.11 9.03
N GLY A 216 -20.09 -17.15 8.88
CA GLY A 216 -21.13 -17.17 7.85
C GLY A 216 -20.63 -16.87 6.44
N ARG A 217 -19.39 -16.38 6.25
CA ARG A 217 -18.79 -16.04 4.95
C ARG A 217 -19.67 -15.15 4.07
N LEU A 218 -20.41 -14.24 4.71
CA LEU A 218 -21.38 -13.37 4.04
C LEU A 218 -20.64 -12.19 3.37
N VAL A 219 -21.06 -11.83 2.15
CA VAL A 219 -20.60 -10.64 1.42
C VAL A 219 -21.81 -9.76 1.15
N LEU A 220 -21.78 -8.51 1.61
CA LEU A 220 -22.89 -7.56 1.46
C LEU A 220 -22.74 -6.74 0.16
N ARG A 221 -23.82 -6.65 -0.63
CA ARG A 221 -23.98 -5.69 -1.73
C ARG A 221 -25.26 -4.89 -1.48
N LEU A 222 -25.16 -3.57 -1.44
CA LEU A 222 -26.33 -2.69 -1.42
C LEU A 222 -26.74 -2.37 -2.86
N PRO A 223 -28.04 -2.19 -3.15
CA PRO A 223 -28.50 -1.73 -4.45
C PRO A 223 -27.97 -0.31 -4.73
N GLU A 224 -27.75 -0.02 -6.02
CA GLU A 224 -27.41 1.31 -6.54
C GLU A 224 -28.53 2.33 -6.27
#